data_AF-A0A1S3DJF0-F1
#
_entry.id   AF-A0A1S3DJF0-F1
#
_cell.length_a   1.000
_cell.length_b   1.000
_cell.length_c   1.000
_cell.angle_alpha   90.00
_cell.angle_beta   90.00
_cell.angle_gamma   90.00
#
_symmetry.space_group_name_H-M   'P 1'
#
loop_
_entity.id
_entity.type
_entity.pdbx_description
1 polymer ?
#
loop_
_entity_poly.entity_id
_entity_poly.type
_entity_poly.pdbx_seq_one_letter_code
_entity_poly.pdbx_strand_id
1 'polypeptide(L)'
;MNTTYMLNKLMHPSSDSSSNSDNSYKPCTDYEVEELWHYTLPKIKSETPVRSVDVNGDGIEDVIIGYGTGADQADLPLYTCEMYFGQSGPCAGGVLALDGKTGALLWQEWLKRSVLKLDCSYDVTQDDVNDCLVSGESGVGT
;
A
#
# COMPACT_ATOMS: atom_id res chain seq x y z
N MET A 1 -3.57 -1.64 -17.95
CA MET A 1 -4.31 -2.68 -17.21
C MET A 1 -4.62 -2.06 -15.87
N ASN A 2 -5.87 -1.65 -15.65
CA ASN A 2 -6.27 -0.99 -14.41
C ASN A 2 -6.67 -2.08 -13.42
N THR A 3 -5.85 -2.28 -12.40
CA THR A 3 -6.17 -3.19 -11.29
C THR A 3 -6.83 -2.36 -10.19
N THR A 4 -8.14 -2.52 -10.02
CA THR A 4 -8.90 -1.95 -8.89
C THR A 4 -8.87 -2.94 -7.74
N TYR A 5 -8.33 -2.55 -6.58
CA TYR A 5 -8.37 -3.36 -5.36
C TYR A 5 -9.56 -2.93 -4.50
N MET A 6 -10.43 -3.88 -4.15
CA MET A 6 -11.52 -3.67 -3.19
C MET A 6 -11.07 -4.14 -1.81
N LEU A 7 -10.93 -3.22 -0.86
CA LEU A 7 -10.79 -3.54 0.56
C LEU A 7 -12.18 -3.51 1.20
N ASN A 8 -12.77 -4.68 1.46
CA ASN A 8 -13.97 -4.78 2.28
C ASN A 8 -13.60 -4.43 3.72
N LYS A 9 -13.92 -3.21 4.15
CA LYS A 9 -13.98 -2.87 5.57
C LYS A 9 -15.15 -3.66 6.16
N LEU A 10 -14.87 -4.66 6.99
CA LEU A 10 -15.90 -5.34 7.78
C LEU A 10 -16.52 -4.28 8.71
N MET A 11 -17.65 -3.70 8.31
CA MET A 11 -18.46 -2.85 9.19
C MET A 11 -18.87 -3.69 10.40
N HIS A 12 -18.46 -3.25 11.59
CA HIS A 12 -19.00 -3.79 12.84
C HIS A 12 -20.52 -3.59 12.87
N PRO A 13 -21.30 -4.60 13.27
CA PRO A 13 -22.75 -4.46 13.37
C PRO A 13 -23.08 -3.45 14.47
N SER A 14 -23.86 -2.44 14.12
CA SER A 14 -24.50 -1.54 15.07
C SER A 14 -25.39 -2.35 16.01
N SER A 15 -25.22 -2.12 17.32
CA SER A 15 -25.95 -2.80 18.38
C SER A 15 -27.42 -2.35 18.39
N ASP A 16 -28.28 -3.08 17.69
CA ASP A 16 -29.72 -3.06 17.96
C ASP A 16 -30.11 -4.33 18.71
N SER A 17 -30.50 -4.12 19.96
CA SER A 17 -31.04 -5.15 20.83
C SER A 17 -32.50 -5.40 20.48
N SER A 18 -32.78 -6.51 19.81
CA SER A 18 -34.11 -7.12 19.86
C SER A 18 -34.04 -8.61 19.52
N SER A 19 -34.44 -9.40 20.51
CA SER A 19 -34.55 -10.85 20.47
C SER A 19 -35.65 -11.31 19.51
N ASN A 20 -35.29 -11.97 18.41
CA ASN A 20 -36.12 -13.04 17.86
C ASN A 20 -35.33 -13.93 16.89
N SER A 21 -35.52 -15.24 17.07
CA SER A 21 -34.84 -16.32 16.36
C SER A 21 -35.40 -16.51 14.95
N ASP A 22 -34.83 -15.81 13.98
CA ASP A 22 -34.81 -16.24 12.58
C ASP A 22 -33.48 -15.78 11.98
N ASN A 23 -32.52 -16.70 11.90
CA ASN A 23 -31.18 -16.42 11.37
C ASN A 23 -31.21 -16.42 9.83
N SER A 24 -32.12 -15.63 9.25
CA SER A 24 -32.18 -15.33 7.83
C SER A 24 -30.96 -14.50 7.48
N TYR A 25 -29.92 -15.16 6.97
CA TYR A 25 -28.76 -14.50 6.37
C TYR A 25 -29.28 -13.53 5.31
N LYS A 26 -29.31 -12.23 5.62
CA LYS A 26 -29.59 -11.18 4.64
C LYS A 26 -28.29 -10.97 3.85
N PRO A 27 -28.20 -11.41 2.59
CA PRO A 27 -27.06 -11.05 1.78
C PRO A 27 -26.98 -9.52 1.71
N CYS A 28 -25.78 -8.97 1.81
CA CYS A 28 -25.53 -7.56 1.51
C CYS A 28 -25.76 -7.38 0.00
N THR A 29 -27.00 -7.12 -0.41
CA THR A 29 -27.38 -6.92 -1.82
C THR A 29 -27.27 -5.47 -2.26
N ASP A 30 -27.28 -4.54 -1.31
CA ASP A 30 -27.30 -3.11 -1.57
C ASP A 30 -26.01 -2.49 -1.03
N TYR A 31 -25.09 -2.18 -1.93
CA TYR A 31 -23.91 -1.37 -1.65
C TYR A 31 -23.74 -0.33 -2.76
N GLU A 32 -23.43 0.90 -2.35
CA GLU A 32 -23.09 1.98 -3.28
C GLU A 32 -21.57 2.16 -3.23
N VAL A 33 -20.92 2.09 -4.39
CA VAL A 33 -19.47 2.31 -4.52
C VAL A 33 -19.26 3.72 -5.05
N GLU A 34 -18.55 4.53 -4.29
CA GLU A 34 -18.06 5.84 -4.70
C GLU A 34 -16.54 5.79 -4.84
N GLU A 35 -16.02 6.30 -5.94
CA GLU A 35 -14.58 6.51 -6.10
C GLU A 35 -14.18 7.80 -5.38
N LEU A 36 -13.46 7.68 -4.27
CA LEU A 36 -13.00 8.84 -3.49
C LEU A 36 -11.80 9.54 -4.17
N TRP A 37 -10.84 8.74 -4.63
CA TRP A 37 -9.67 9.21 -5.35
C TRP A 37 -9.06 8.08 -6.17
N HIS A 38 -8.23 8.47 -7.14
CA HIS A 38 -7.48 7.55 -7.99
C HIS A 38 -6.05 8.06 -8.17
N TYR A 39 -5.08 7.15 -8.00
CA TYR A 39 -3.66 7.43 -8.22
C TYR A 39 -3.06 6.40 -9.18
N THR A 40 -2.46 6.87 -10.28
CA THR A 40 -1.79 6.01 -11.26
C THR A 40 -0.29 6.00 -11.02
N LEU A 41 0.28 4.80 -10.87
CA LEU A 41 1.72 4.58 -10.75
C LEU A 41 2.27 3.91 -12.02
N PRO A 42 2.73 4.68 -13.02
CA PRO A 42 3.25 4.11 -14.24
C PRO A 42 4.62 3.46 -13.99
N LYS A 43 4.91 2.38 -14.72
CA LYS A 43 6.23 1.70 -14.74
C LYS A 43 6.63 0.99 -13.44
N ILE A 44 5.72 0.85 -12.48
CA ILE A 44 5.94 0.03 -11.29
C ILE A 44 4.99 -1.17 -11.29
N LYS A 45 5.33 -2.19 -10.52
CA LYS A 45 4.53 -3.38 -10.25
C LYS A 45 4.49 -3.57 -8.74
N SER A 46 3.30 -3.77 -8.18
CA SER A 46 3.19 -4.21 -6.78
C SER A 46 3.17 -5.73 -6.74
N GLU A 47 4.08 -6.31 -5.96
CA GLU A 47 4.09 -7.73 -5.60
C GLU A 47 3.80 -7.90 -4.10
N THR A 48 3.38 -6.82 -3.44
CA THR A 48 3.10 -6.78 -2.01
C THR A 48 1.62 -6.60 -1.72
N PRO A 49 1.13 -7.06 -0.55
CA PRO A 49 -0.14 -6.59 -0.04
C PRO A 49 -0.06 -5.08 0.24
N VAL A 50 -1.13 -4.37 -0.11
CA VAL A 50 -1.33 -2.99 0.33
C VAL A 50 -1.52 -2.96 1.84
N ARG A 51 -0.92 -1.99 2.52
CA ARG A 51 -1.07 -1.76 3.96
C ARG A 51 -1.73 -0.43 4.23
N SER A 52 -2.29 -0.30 5.43
CA SER A 52 -2.80 0.97 5.94
C SER A 52 -2.05 1.35 7.21
N VAL A 53 -1.63 2.61 7.31
CA VAL A 53 -1.03 3.24 8.50
C VAL A 53 -1.30 4.73 8.41
N ASP A 54 -1.77 5.38 9.47
CA ASP A 54 -1.77 6.85 9.57
C ASP A 54 -0.32 7.36 9.77
N VAL A 55 0.39 7.63 8.68
CA VAL A 55 1.82 8.00 8.74
C VAL A 55 2.03 9.49 8.95
N ASN A 56 1.00 10.31 8.78
CA ASN A 56 1.07 11.77 8.93
C ASN A 56 0.37 12.29 10.21
N GLY A 57 -0.33 11.41 10.96
CA GLY A 57 -0.96 11.69 12.23
C GLY A 57 -2.25 12.50 12.12
N ASP A 58 -2.94 12.48 10.98
CA ASP A 58 -4.17 13.26 10.76
C ASP A 58 -5.45 12.52 11.22
N GLY A 59 -5.31 11.28 11.70
CA GLY A 59 -6.39 10.41 12.15
C GLY A 59 -7.05 9.61 11.03
N ILE A 60 -6.53 9.66 9.80
CA ILE A 60 -6.97 8.89 8.65
C ILE A 60 -5.84 7.95 8.22
N GLU A 61 -6.17 6.67 8.08
CA GLU A 61 -5.22 5.67 7.62
C GLU A 61 -4.79 5.93 6.17
N ASP A 62 -3.47 6.05 5.95
CA ASP A 62 -2.87 6.20 4.63
C ASP A 62 -2.63 4.86 3.95
N VAL A 63 -2.30 4.87 2.67
CA VAL A 63 -2.10 3.67 1.84
C VAL A 63 -0.62 3.46 1.56
N ILE A 64 -0.06 2.35 2.05
CA ILE A 64 1.35 1.99 1.84
C ILE A 64 1.45 0.89 0.78
N ILE A 65 2.32 1.10 -0.22
CA ILE A 65 2.52 0.19 -1.35
C ILE A 65 4.00 -0.09 -1.52
N GLY A 66 4.39 -1.36 -1.41
CA GLY A 66 5.71 -1.84 -1.83
C GLY A 66 5.70 -2.24 -3.30
N TYR A 67 6.71 -1.82 -4.05
CA TYR A 67 6.77 -2.02 -5.49
C TYR A 67 8.15 -2.44 -6.00
N GLY A 68 8.15 -3.04 -7.18
CA GLY A 68 9.30 -3.25 -8.05
C GLY A 68 9.13 -2.49 -9.36
N THR A 69 10.22 -2.24 -10.07
CA THR A 69 10.22 -1.65 -11.42
C THR A 69 10.72 -2.63 -12.47
N GLY A 70 11.32 -3.75 -12.04
CA GLY A 70 12.08 -4.64 -12.89
C GLY A 70 13.46 -4.08 -13.27
N ALA A 71 13.90 -2.99 -12.63
CA ALA A 71 15.22 -2.41 -12.86
C ALA A 71 16.35 -3.07 -12.04
N ASP A 72 16.08 -4.19 -11.38
CA ASP A 72 17.03 -5.05 -10.64
C ASP A 72 17.70 -6.14 -11.50
N GLN A 73 17.38 -6.21 -12.79
CA GLN A 73 17.95 -7.18 -13.72
C GLN A 73 19.44 -6.91 -13.98
N ALA A 74 20.25 -7.97 -14.04
CA ALA A 74 21.72 -7.90 -14.05
C ALA A 74 22.34 -7.15 -15.25
N ASP A 75 21.59 -6.98 -16.34
CA ASP A 75 22.10 -6.45 -17.61
C ASP A 75 21.58 -5.03 -17.95
N LEU A 76 21.08 -4.29 -16.96
CA LEU A 76 20.54 -2.96 -17.21
C LEU A 76 21.64 -1.89 -17.26
N PRO A 77 21.62 -1.00 -18.28
CA PRO A 77 22.57 0.12 -18.37
C PRO A 77 22.51 1.05 -17.15
N LEU A 78 23.64 1.65 -16.78
CA LEU A 78 23.75 2.56 -15.64
C LEU A 78 22.79 3.77 -15.69
N TYR A 79 22.39 4.21 -16.89
CA TYR A 79 21.48 5.34 -17.09
C TYR A 79 19.99 4.94 -17.03
N THR A 80 19.66 3.67 -16.77
CA THR A 80 18.26 3.17 -16.74
C THR A 80 17.42 3.95 -15.74
N CYS A 81 17.92 4.17 -14.52
CA CYS A 81 17.20 4.94 -13.52
C CYS A 81 16.95 6.38 -13.95
N GLU A 82 17.95 7.01 -14.57
CA GLU A 82 17.84 8.40 -14.99
C GLU A 82 16.83 8.56 -16.12
N MET A 83 16.87 7.67 -17.13
CA MET A 83 15.95 7.76 -18.26
C MET A 83 14.51 7.38 -17.92
N TYR A 84 14.29 6.37 -17.07
CA TYR A 84 12.93 5.89 -16.78
C TYR A 84 12.28 6.58 -15.58
N PHE A 85 13.08 7.00 -14.60
CA PHE A 85 12.62 7.51 -13.30
C PHE A 85 13.21 8.88 -12.94
N GLY A 86 14.06 9.48 -13.79
CA GLY A 86 14.56 10.84 -13.58
C GLY A 86 15.52 10.97 -12.40
N GLN A 87 16.13 9.87 -11.95
CA GLN A 87 17.04 9.85 -10.80
C GLN A 87 18.27 8.97 -11.08
N SER A 88 19.38 9.26 -10.41
CA SER A 88 20.63 8.49 -10.54
C SER A 88 20.55 7.08 -9.93
N GLY A 89 19.48 6.78 -9.18
CA GLY A 89 19.23 5.51 -8.54
C GLY A 89 19.41 5.55 -7.01
N PRO A 90 19.02 4.49 -6.28
CA PRO A 90 18.45 3.24 -6.79
C PRO A 90 17.04 3.40 -7.37
N CYS A 91 16.62 2.49 -8.27
CA CYS A 91 15.28 2.56 -8.88
C CYS A 91 14.65 1.19 -9.15
N ALA A 92 15.19 0.11 -8.59
CA ALA A 92 14.71 -1.24 -8.87
C ALA A 92 13.39 -1.56 -8.18
N GLY A 93 13.10 -0.89 -7.08
CA GLY A 93 11.85 -0.97 -6.36
C GLY A 93 11.75 0.16 -5.35
N GLY A 94 10.83 0.02 -4.41
CA GLY A 94 10.66 0.98 -3.34
C GLY A 94 9.38 0.81 -2.56
N VAL A 95 9.13 1.74 -1.66
CA VAL A 95 7.88 1.88 -0.91
C VAL A 95 7.39 3.30 -1.06
N LEU A 96 6.08 3.47 -1.13
CA LEU A 96 5.44 4.79 -1.14
C LEU A 96 4.24 4.80 -0.21
N ALA A 97 3.92 6.00 0.26
CA ALA A 97 2.71 6.29 1.01
C ALA A 97 1.83 7.29 0.25
N LEU A 98 0.54 6.95 0.12
CA LEU A 98 -0.48 7.83 -0.42
C LEU A 98 -1.43 8.23 0.71
N ASP A 99 -1.73 9.51 0.79
CA ASP A 99 -2.68 10.11 1.73
C ASP A 99 -4.04 9.41 1.63
N GLY A 100 -4.55 8.88 2.74
CA GLY A 100 -5.80 8.11 2.76
C GLY A 100 -7.03 8.92 2.37
N LYS A 101 -6.99 10.23 2.62
CA LYS A 101 -8.09 11.16 2.39
C LYS A 101 -8.16 11.65 0.94
N THR A 102 -7.01 11.90 0.33
CA THR A 102 -6.90 12.60 -0.96
C THR A 102 -6.24 11.77 -2.06
N GLY A 103 -5.54 10.70 -1.71
CA GLY A 103 -4.71 9.91 -2.63
C GLY A 103 -3.41 10.60 -3.04
N ALA A 104 -3.05 11.73 -2.42
CA ALA A 104 -1.82 12.46 -2.72
C ALA A 104 -0.58 11.68 -2.26
N LEU A 105 0.52 11.76 -3.02
CA LEU A 105 1.78 11.14 -2.60
C LEU A 105 2.34 11.89 -1.37
N LEU A 106 2.46 11.21 -0.24
CA LEU A 106 3.09 11.75 0.97
C LEU A 106 4.62 11.65 0.89
N TRP A 107 5.11 10.45 0.60
CA TRP A 107 6.53 10.18 0.42
C TRP A 107 6.76 8.93 -0.42
N GLN A 108 7.97 8.81 -0.96
CA GLN A 108 8.42 7.66 -1.74
C GLN A 108 9.90 7.42 -1.48
N GLU A 109 10.22 6.19 -1.09
CA GLU A 109 11.58 5.73 -0.87
C GLU A 109 11.95 4.68 -1.92
N TRP A 110 13.11 4.86 -2.54
CA TRP A 110 13.60 3.98 -3.60
C TRP A 110 14.61 2.98 -3.07
N LEU A 111 14.50 1.75 -3.56
CA LEU A 111 15.29 0.61 -3.12
C LEU A 111 16.06 -0.03 -4.28
N LYS A 112 17.19 -0.66 -3.93
CA LYS A 112 18.07 -1.36 -4.87
C LYS A 112 17.46 -2.66 -5.42
N ARG A 113 16.34 -3.12 -4.86
CA ARG A 113 15.65 -4.36 -5.21
C ARG A 113 14.14 -4.17 -5.13
N SER A 114 13.40 -4.99 -5.87
CA SER A 114 11.94 -5.07 -5.79
C SER A 114 11.49 -5.51 -4.40
N VAL A 115 10.40 -4.90 -3.90
CA VAL A 115 9.80 -5.28 -2.62
C VAL A 115 8.84 -6.45 -2.82
N LEU A 116 9.01 -7.51 -2.02
CA LEU A 116 8.19 -8.73 -2.05
C LEU A 116 7.34 -8.91 -0.77
N LYS A 117 7.71 -8.24 0.32
CA LYS A 117 6.98 -8.30 1.58
C LYS A 117 6.97 -6.93 2.24
N LEU A 118 5.79 -6.57 2.71
CA LEU A 118 5.50 -5.37 3.46
C LEU A 118 4.67 -5.72 4.70
N ASP A 119 5.14 -5.32 5.88
CA ASP A 119 4.46 -5.51 7.16
C ASP A 119 4.58 -4.23 7.98
N CYS A 120 3.45 -3.59 8.30
CA CYS A 120 3.41 -2.33 9.03
C CYS A 120 2.65 -2.46 10.36
N SER A 121 2.86 -3.57 11.06
CA SER A 121 2.04 -3.95 12.22
C SER A 121 2.68 -3.60 13.57
N TYR A 122 3.85 -2.96 13.58
CA TYR A 122 4.64 -2.75 14.79
C TYR A 122 5.26 -1.36 14.81
N ASP A 123 5.07 -0.62 15.90
CA ASP A 123 5.85 0.57 16.25
C ASP A 123 7.19 0.14 16.86
N VAL A 124 8.24 0.17 16.04
CA VAL A 124 9.61 -0.21 16.39
C VAL A 124 10.35 0.99 17.00
N THR A 125 10.04 2.21 16.56
CA THR A 125 10.69 3.44 17.00
C THR A 125 10.10 4.04 18.28
N GLN A 126 8.93 3.58 18.71
CA GLN A 126 8.16 4.03 19.87
C GLN A 126 7.70 5.49 19.75
N ASP A 127 7.27 5.89 18.55
CA ASP A 127 6.73 7.23 18.28
C ASP A 127 5.20 7.26 18.17
N ASP A 128 4.53 6.17 18.56
CA ASP A 128 3.09 5.93 18.48
C ASP A 128 2.55 5.80 17.03
N VAL A 129 3.44 5.65 16.04
CA VAL A 129 3.10 5.34 14.65
C VAL A 129 3.66 3.95 14.28
N ASN A 130 2.87 3.11 13.63
CA ASN A 130 3.37 1.79 13.22
C ASN A 130 4.41 1.93 12.11
N ASP A 131 5.58 1.30 12.30
CA ASP A 131 6.65 1.23 11.32
C ASP A 131 6.40 0.13 10.29
N CYS A 132 6.89 0.37 9.06
CA CYS A 132 6.83 -0.59 7.96
C CYS A 132 8.16 -1.34 7.78
N LEU A 133 8.15 -2.64 8.03
CA LEU A 133 9.22 -3.56 7.68
C LEU A 133 9.07 -4.01 6.22
N VAL A 134 10.17 -3.86 5.47
CA VAL A 134 10.23 -4.09 4.03
C VAL A 134 11.27 -5.15 3.74
N SER A 135 10.93 -6.12 2.89
CA SER A 135 11.93 -7.06 2.37
C SER A 135 11.66 -7.43 0.92
N GLY A 136 12.71 -7.80 0.20
CA GLY A 136 12.70 -7.95 -1.24
C GLY A 136 13.50 -9.15 -1.74
N GLU A 137 13.69 -9.20 -3.06
CA GLU A 137 14.61 -10.17 -3.66
C GLU A 137 16.03 -9.95 -3.11
N SER A 138 16.62 -10.99 -2.54
CA SER A 138 17.90 -11.02 -1.78
C SER A 138 17.84 -10.79 -0.27
N GLY A 139 16.66 -10.65 0.35
CA GLY A 139 16.49 -10.69 1.82
C GLY A 139 15.94 -9.40 2.47
N VAL A 140 16.05 -9.30 3.80
CA VAL A 140 15.64 -8.13 4.61
C VAL A 140 16.77 -7.09 4.59
N GLY A 141 16.50 -5.88 4.11
CA GLY A 141 17.36 -4.71 4.32
C GLY A 141 16.80 -3.88 5.47
N THR A 142 17.64 -3.57 6.46
CA THR A 142 17.35 -2.63 7.54
C THR A 142 17.58 -1.19 7.11
#